data_AF-A0A438CZ11-F1
#
_entry.id   AF-A0A438CZ11-F1
#
_cell.length_a   1.000
_cell.length_b   1.000
_cell.length_c   1.000
_cell.angle_alpha   90.00
_cell.angle_beta   90.00
_cell.angle_gamma   90.00
#
_symmetry.space_group_name_H-M   'P 1'
#
loop_
_entity.id
_entity.type
_entity.pdbx_description
1 polymer ?
#
loop_
_entity_poly.entity_id
_entity_poly.type
_entity_poly.pdbx_seq_one_letter_code
_entity_poly.pdbx_strand_id
1 'polypeptide(L)'
;MEVFSSMMRRAISGGYLSGWKVSGGRGEGMHISHLLFANDTLVFCEESSDEMTYLSWLLMWFEACSGLRINLEKSEMIPVGRVLNIKGLALELGCKVGGIPSSYLGMPLGAAFNSLAVWDGVEKRFRRRLAMWKRQYISKGGRLTLIRSTMSSMPIYLMSLFHLPRKVRLRLEKIQRDFLWGGGTLAHKPHLVRWNLVCLEKRKGGLGVRNLSLMNNALLCKWNWRFANEKEALWRSVISLKYGVEEGAGVLGM
;
A
#
# COMPACT_ATOMS: atom_id res chain seq x y z
N MET A 1 -15.01 -15.82 4.97
CA MET A 1 -14.82 -15.00 3.74
C MET A 1 -14.96 -15.81 2.46
N GLU A 2 -14.59 -17.10 2.43
CA GLU A 2 -14.78 -17.94 1.23
C GLU A 2 -16.24 -18.02 0.76
N VAL A 3 -17.20 -18.03 1.69
CA VAL A 3 -18.63 -17.96 1.40
C VAL A 3 -18.96 -16.72 0.56
N PHE A 4 -18.47 -15.54 0.96
CA PHE A 4 -18.67 -14.30 0.20
C PHE A 4 -18.06 -14.41 -1.21
N SER A 5 -16.84 -14.92 -1.33
CA SER A 5 -16.22 -15.15 -2.64
C SER A 5 -17.04 -16.11 -3.52
N SER A 6 -17.64 -17.15 -2.94
CA SER A 6 -18.49 -18.09 -3.67
C SER A 6 -19.79 -17.44 -4.13
N MET A 7 -20.41 -16.61 -3.28
CA MET A 7 -21.63 -15.85 -3.64
C MET A 7 -21.35 -14.86 -4.77
N MET A 8 -20.24 -14.12 -4.69
CA MET A 8 -19.81 -13.21 -5.74
C MET A 8 -19.56 -13.94 -7.07
N ARG A 9 -18.83 -15.07 -7.04
CA ARG A 9 -18.60 -15.89 -8.24
C ARG A 9 -19.91 -16.36 -8.87
N ARG A 10 -20.89 -16.78 -8.05
CA ARG A 10 -22.21 -17.20 -8.53
C ARG A 10 -22.98 -16.04 -9.16
N ALA A 11 -22.98 -14.85 -8.53
CA ALA A 11 -23.62 -13.67 -9.07
C ALA A 11 -23.04 -13.27 -10.43
N ILE A 12 -21.72 -13.35 -10.59
CA ILE A 12 -21.04 -13.07 -11.87
C ILE A 12 -21.39 -14.12 -12.93
N SER A 13 -21.35 -15.40 -12.57
CA SER A 13 -21.71 -16.48 -13.51
C SER A 13 -23.16 -16.40 -13.98
N GLY A 14 -24.05 -15.83 -13.13
CA GLY A 14 -25.45 -15.57 -13.46
C GLY A 14 -25.68 -14.27 -14.24
N GLY A 15 -24.65 -13.48 -14.52
CA GLY A 15 -24.76 -12.20 -15.23
C GLY A 15 -25.33 -11.05 -14.39
N TYR A 16 -25.43 -11.21 -13.07
CA TYR A 16 -25.94 -10.18 -12.16
C TYR A 16 -24.89 -9.12 -11.80
N LEU A 17 -23.60 -9.47 -11.90
CA LEU A 17 -22.47 -8.58 -11.65
C LEU A 17 -21.41 -8.79 -12.74
N SER A 18 -20.94 -7.70 -13.36
CA SER A 18 -19.92 -7.71 -14.42
C SER A 18 -18.48 -7.88 -13.92
N GLY A 19 -18.17 -7.28 -12.77
CA GLY A 19 -16.80 -7.15 -12.28
C GLY A 19 -15.95 -6.22 -13.16
N TRP A 20 -14.67 -6.07 -12.83
CA TRP A 20 -13.74 -5.28 -13.64
C TRP A 20 -12.99 -6.15 -14.65
N LYS A 21 -13.15 -5.85 -15.95
CA LYS A 21 -12.39 -6.51 -17.02
C LYS A 21 -11.05 -5.79 -17.25
N VAL A 22 -9.96 -6.50 -16.98
CA VAL A 22 -8.60 -6.10 -17.34
C VAL A 22 -8.35 -6.57 -18.77
N SER A 23 -8.51 -5.68 -19.75
CA SER A 23 -8.15 -5.94 -21.14
C SER A 23 -6.69 -5.57 -21.42
N GLY A 24 -5.96 -6.49 -22.04
CA GLY A 24 -4.68 -6.21 -22.71
C GLY A 24 -4.89 -5.92 -24.20
N GLY A 25 -3.80 -5.59 -24.91
CA GLY A 25 -3.83 -5.37 -26.37
C GLY A 25 -4.22 -6.60 -27.21
N ARG A 26 -4.36 -7.78 -26.61
CA ARG A 26 -4.80 -9.03 -27.26
C ARG A 26 -6.00 -9.63 -26.52
N GLY A 27 -7.21 -9.31 -26.99
CA GLY A 27 -8.43 -10.14 -26.96
C GLY A 27 -8.98 -10.70 -25.64
N GLU A 28 -8.21 -11.52 -24.92
CA GLU A 28 -8.66 -12.17 -23.69
C GLU A 28 -8.38 -11.27 -22.48
N GLY A 29 -9.46 -10.70 -21.93
CA GLY A 29 -9.40 -9.91 -20.71
C GLY A 29 -9.62 -10.78 -19.47
N MET A 30 -8.95 -10.46 -18.37
CA MET A 30 -9.16 -11.12 -17.08
C MET A 30 -10.19 -10.35 -16.26
N HIS A 31 -11.16 -11.05 -15.65
CA HIS A 31 -12.17 -10.43 -14.81
C HIS A 31 -11.77 -10.46 -13.34
N ILE A 32 -11.80 -9.31 -12.67
CA ILE A 32 -11.58 -9.14 -11.24
C ILE A 32 -12.83 -8.53 -10.63
N SER A 33 -13.53 -9.29 -9.80
CA SER A 33 -14.75 -8.79 -9.15
C SER A 33 -14.56 -8.34 -7.71
N HIS A 34 -13.65 -8.97 -6.97
CA HIS A 34 -13.41 -8.62 -5.58
C HIS A 34 -12.00 -8.97 -5.11
N LEU A 35 -11.49 -8.20 -4.15
CA LEU A 35 -10.23 -8.46 -3.45
C LEU A 35 -10.50 -8.44 -1.95
N LEU A 36 -9.99 -9.44 -1.23
CA LEU A 36 -10.25 -9.62 0.20
C LEU A 36 -8.96 -9.57 0.99
N PHE A 37 -8.95 -8.75 2.04
CA PHE A 37 -7.94 -8.80 3.09
C PHE A 37 -8.61 -8.71 4.46
N ALA A 38 -8.75 -9.84 5.15
CA ALA A 38 -9.50 -9.95 6.40
C ALA A 38 -10.91 -9.32 6.28
N ASN A 39 -11.15 -8.19 6.96
CA ASN A 39 -12.40 -7.43 6.93
C ASN A 39 -12.41 -6.31 5.87
N ASP A 40 -11.27 -5.99 5.25
CA ASP A 40 -11.15 -4.93 4.25
C ASP A 40 -11.35 -5.52 2.84
N THR A 41 -12.58 -5.36 2.33
CA THR A 41 -13.02 -5.93 1.06
C THR A 41 -13.16 -4.84 -0.01
N LEU A 42 -12.60 -5.08 -1.20
CA LEU A 42 -12.86 -4.27 -2.39
C LEU A 42 -13.76 -5.06 -3.33
N VAL A 43 -14.80 -4.41 -3.84
CA VAL A 43 -15.70 -4.95 -4.86
C VAL A 43 -15.65 -4.03 -6.07
N PHE A 44 -15.56 -4.61 -7.26
CA PHE A 44 -15.58 -3.90 -8.53
C PHE A 44 -16.91 -4.16 -9.23
N CYS A 45 -17.57 -3.08 -9.64
CA CYS A 45 -18.87 -3.09 -10.33
C CYS A 45 -18.87 -2.03 -11.42
N GLU A 46 -19.77 -2.17 -12.39
CA GLU A 46 -20.02 -1.15 -13.42
C GLU A 46 -21.02 -0.09 -12.92
N GLU A 47 -21.15 1.01 -13.68
CA GLU A 47 -22.15 2.06 -13.41
C GLU A 47 -23.55 1.57 -13.79
N SER A 48 -24.15 0.74 -12.95
CA SER A 48 -25.49 0.19 -13.14
C SER A 48 -26.25 0.16 -11.82
N SER A 49 -27.47 0.70 -11.82
CA SER A 49 -28.37 0.63 -10.65
C SER A 49 -28.75 -0.83 -10.37
N ASP A 50 -29.05 -1.62 -11.40
CA ASP A 50 -29.38 -3.04 -11.24
C ASP A 50 -28.24 -3.81 -10.53
N GLU A 51 -26.98 -3.57 -10.91
CA GLU A 51 -25.83 -4.20 -10.23
C GLU A 51 -25.73 -3.80 -8.75
N MET A 52 -26.06 -2.56 -8.40
CA MET A 52 -26.06 -2.10 -7.01
C MET A 52 -27.18 -2.77 -6.20
N THR A 53 -28.37 -2.91 -6.77
CA THR A 53 -29.46 -3.70 -6.16
C THR A 53 -29.02 -5.15 -5.92
N TYR A 54 -28.45 -5.82 -6.93
CA TYR A 54 -27.99 -7.20 -6.78
C TYR A 54 -26.88 -7.34 -5.73
N LEU A 55 -25.95 -6.38 -5.68
CA LEU A 55 -24.91 -6.34 -4.65
C LEU A 55 -25.53 -6.15 -3.26
N SER A 56 -26.50 -5.25 -3.11
CA SER A 56 -27.22 -5.02 -1.85
C SER A 56 -27.88 -6.31 -1.35
N TRP A 57 -28.60 -7.02 -2.22
CA TRP A 57 -29.21 -8.31 -1.86
C TRP A 57 -28.16 -9.37 -1.50
N LEU A 58 -27.06 -9.46 -2.25
CA LEU A 58 -25.98 -10.40 -1.95
C LEU A 58 -25.38 -10.13 -0.57
N LEU A 59 -25.15 -8.86 -0.24
CA LEU A 59 -24.65 -8.43 1.06
C LEU A 59 -25.63 -8.80 2.18
N MET A 60 -26.92 -8.55 2.01
CA MET A 60 -27.96 -8.95 2.98
C MET A 60 -27.99 -10.47 3.20
N TRP A 61 -27.95 -11.26 2.12
CA TRP A 61 -27.90 -12.73 2.24
C TRP A 61 -26.63 -13.19 2.93
N PHE A 62 -25.49 -12.55 2.65
CA PHE A 62 -24.24 -12.85 3.31
C PHE A 62 -24.30 -12.56 4.82
N GLU A 63 -24.87 -11.43 5.24
CA GLU A 63 -25.09 -11.12 6.66
C GLU A 63 -25.98 -12.18 7.33
N ALA A 64 -27.09 -12.54 6.68
CA ALA A 64 -28.02 -13.54 7.19
C ALA A 64 -27.36 -14.93 7.34
N CYS A 65 -26.56 -15.36 6.37
CA CYS A 65 -25.90 -16.67 6.40
C CYS A 65 -24.68 -16.72 7.32
N SER A 66 -23.92 -15.62 7.44
CA SER A 66 -22.66 -15.59 8.21
C SER A 66 -22.83 -15.12 9.64
N GLY A 67 -23.94 -14.44 9.97
CA GLY A 67 -24.12 -13.75 11.25
C GLY A 67 -23.23 -12.51 11.42
N LEU A 68 -22.49 -12.12 10.38
CA LEU A 68 -21.68 -10.89 10.37
C LEU A 68 -22.53 -9.69 9.99
N ARG A 69 -22.08 -8.50 10.38
CA ARG A 69 -22.67 -7.22 9.96
C ARG A 69 -21.67 -6.42 9.15
N ILE A 70 -22.11 -5.92 8.01
CA ILE A 70 -21.39 -5.05 7.11
C ILE A 70 -21.50 -3.63 7.66
N ASN A 71 -20.36 -2.97 7.77
CA ASN A 71 -20.32 -1.60 8.24
C ASN A 71 -20.46 -0.63 7.05
N LEU A 72 -21.70 -0.31 6.69
CA LEU A 72 -21.99 0.64 5.62
C LEU A 72 -21.52 2.06 5.93
N GLU A 73 -21.39 2.45 7.21
CA GLU A 73 -20.85 3.75 7.61
C GLU A 73 -19.35 3.90 7.29
N LYS A 74 -18.61 2.79 7.30
CA LYS A 74 -17.19 2.72 6.91
C LYS A 74 -17.00 2.35 5.44
N SER A 75 -18.03 1.83 4.79
CA SER A 75 -17.97 1.45 3.39
C SER A 75 -18.10 2.70 2.52
N GLU A 76 -17.24 2.79 1.51
CA GLU A 76 -17.22 3.91 0.57
C GLU A 76 -17.26 3.42 -0.87
N MET A 77 -18.04 4.10 -1.69
CA MET A 77 -18.07 3.90 -3.14
C MET A 77 -17.21 4.96 -3.81
N ILE A 78 -16.19 4.54 -4.53
CA ILE A 78 -15.22 5.42 -5.17
C ILE A 78 -15.42 5.35 -6.69
N PRO A 79 -15.77 6.46 -7.36
CA PRO A 79 -15.89 6.47 -8.81
C PRO A 79 -14.50 6.36 -9.45
N VAL A 80 -14.35 5.46 -10.41
CA VAL A 80 -13.14 5.30 -11.23
C VAL A 80 -13.49 5.64 -12.68
N GLY A 81 -12.95 6.75 -13.19
CA GLY A 81 -13.30 7.25 -14.52
C GLY A 81 -14.49 8.20 -14.51
N ARG A 82 -15.25 8.25 -15.61
CA ARG A 82 -16.47 9.06 -15.72
C ARG A 82 -17.65 8.25 -15.18
N VAL A 83 -18.24 8.73 -14.08
CA VAL A 83 -19.45 8.15 -13.46
C VAL A 83 -20.42 9.31 -13.26
N LEU A 84 -21.60 9.24 -13.87
CA LEU A 84 -22.60 10.32 -13.87
C LEU A 84 -23.43 10.32 -12.58
N ASN A 85 -23.85 9.14 -12.09
CA ASN A 85 -24.79 9.03 -10.97
C ASN A 85 -24.23 8.33 -9.72
N ILE A 86 -23.02 8.70 -9.30
CA ILE A 86 -22.37 8.07 -8.13
C ILE A 86 -23.19 8.24 -6.83
N LYS A 87 -23.89 9.38 -6.66
CA LYS A 87 -24.68 9.65 -5.45
C LYS A 87 -25.92 8.75 -5.36
N GLY A 88 -26.60 8.50 -6.49
CA GLY A 88 -27.75 7.60 -6.52
C GLY A 88 -27.35 6.16 -6.21
N LEU A 89 -26.27 5.69 -6.84
CA LEU A 89 -25.73 4.34 -6.62
C LEU A 89 -25.27 4.12 -5.16
N ALA A 90 -24.59 5.12 -4.58
CA ALA A 90 -24.17 5.05 -3.18
C ALA A 90 -25.37 5.03 -2.21
N LEU A 91 -26.44 5.78 -2.51
CA LEU A 91 -27.67 5.78 -1.72
C LEU A 91 -28.38 4.42 -1.77
N GLU A 92 -28.42 3.80 -2.95
CA GLU A 92 -29.02 2.48 -3.17
C GLU A 92 -28.32 1.38 -2.37
N LEU A 93 -26.98 1.42 -2.34
CA LEU A 93 -26.19 0.51 -1.51
C LEU A 93 -26.17 0.91 -0.02
N GLY A 94 -26.54 2.15 0.30
CA GLY A 94 -26.50 2.70 1.65
C GLY A 94 -25.11 3.08 2.16
N CYS A 95 -24.15 3.35 1.26
CA CYS A 95 -22.76 3.66 1.62
C CYS A 95 -22.37 5.13 1.33
N LYS A 96 -21.19 5.55 1.78
CA LYS A 96 -20.71 6.93 1.54
C LYS A 96 -20.07 7.05 0.15
N VAL A 97 -20.20 8.21 -0.47
CA VAL A 97 -19.41 8.53 -1.67
C VAL A 97 -17.99 8.92 -1.24
N GLY A 98 -17.01 8.13 -1.66
CA GLY A 98 -15.59 8.40 -1.48
C GLY A 98 -14.96 9.06 -2.71
N GLY A 99 -13.66 9.34 -2.64
CA GLY A 99 -12.92 9.93 -3.74
C GLY A 99 -11.45 9.55 -3.70
N ILE A 100 -10.80 9.60 -4.87
CA ILE A 100 -9.35 9.41 -4.98
C ILE A 100 -8.64 10.74 -4.68
N PRO A 101 -7.56 10.76 -3.87
CA PRO A 101 -6.90 9.61 -3.27
C PRO A 101 -7.55 9.12 -1.98
N SER A 102 -7.84 7.81 -1.88
CA SER A 102 -8.33 7.13 -0.67
C SER A 102 -7.23 6.26 -0.05
N SER A 103 -7.46 5.64 1.11
CA SER A 103 -6.46 4.79 1.78
C SER A 103 -6.98 3.37 1.98
N TYR A 104 -6.35 2.38 1.35
CA TYR A 104 -6.64 0.96 1.52
C TYR A 104 -5.42 0.24 2.09
N LEU A 105 -5.58 -0.49 3.20
CA LEU A 105 -4.48 -1.16 3.92
C LEU A 105 -3.28 -0.24 4.24
N GLY A 106 -3.57 1.05 4.51
CA GLY A 106 -2.56 2.07 4.77
C GLY A 106 -1.75 2.51 3.54
N MET A 107 -2.17 2.12 2.33
CA MET A 107 -1.63 2.57 1.05
C MET A 107 -2.61 3.57 0.39
N PRO A 108 -2.12 4.71 -0.11
CA PRO A 108 -2.97 5.64 -0.85
C PRO A 108 -3.30 5.09 -2.24
N LEU A 109 -4.59 4.93 -2.53
CA LEU A 109 -5.11 4.55 -3.84
C LEU A 109 -5.19 5.78 -4.75
N GLY A 110 -4.74 5.63 -6.00
CA GLY A 110 -4.80 6.66 -7.05
C GLY A 110 -3.93 7.90 -6.81
N ALA A 111 -3.03 7.87 -5.82
CA ALA A 111 -1.95 8.85 -5.74
C ALA A 111 -0.93 8.63 -6.87
N ALA A 112 -0.34 9.71 -7.38
CA ALA A 112 0.74 9.60 -8.35
C ALA A 112 1.94 8.84 -7.74
N PHE A 113 2.59 7.98 -8.55
CA PHE A 113 3.68 7.10 -8.10
C PHE A 113 4.90 7.87 -7.53
N ASN A 114 5.09 9.13 -7.95
CA ASN A 114 6.15 10.02 -7.48
C ASN A 114 5.67 11.03 -6.42
N SER A 115 4.43 10.90 -5.94
CA SER A 115 3.84 11.86 -5.00
C SER A 115 4.58 11.85 -3.67
N LEU A 116 5.05 13.03 -3.27
CA LEU A 116 5.67 13.23 -1.95
C LEU A 116 4.66 13.04 -0.81
N ALA A 117 3.37 13.31 -1.06
CA ALA A 117 2.31 13.28 -0.05
C ALA A 117 2.08 11.86 0.51
N VAL A 118 2.31 10.84 -0.32
CA VAL A 118 2.24 9.42 0.08
C VAL A 118 3.18 9.12 1.26
N TRP A 119 4.31 9.83 1.33
CA TRP A 119 5.33 9.61 2.33
C TRP A 119 5.16 10.43 3.61
N ASP A 120 4.28 11.44 3.62
CA ASP A 120 4.07 12.28 4.80
C ASP A 120 3.52 11.47 5.98
N GLY A 121 2.73 10.43 5.72
CA GLY A 121 2.27 9.48 6.74
C GLY A 121 3.42 8.72 7.41
N VAL A 122 4.42 8.31 6.64
CA VAL A 122 5.65 7.66 7.15
C VAL A 122 6.44 8.65 8.00
N GLU A 123 6.63 9.86 7.50
CA GLU A 123 7.37 10.90 8.23
C GLU A 123 6.69 11.27 9.55
N LYS A 124 5.35 11.39 9.56
CA LYS A 124 4.57 11.63 10.77
C LYS A 124 4.70 10.47 11.76
N ARG A 125 4.82 9.21 11.30
CA ARG A 125 5.09 8.05 12.18
C ARG A 125 6.49 8.10 12.77
N PHE A 126 7.50 8.48 11.99
CA PHE A 126 8.87 8.69 12.49
C PHE A 126 8.88 9.73 13.61
N ARG A 127 8.27 10.91 13.36
CA ARG A 127 8.20 11.99 14.36
C ARG A 127 7.45 11.57 15.63
N ARG A 128 6.30 10.89 15.49
CA ARG A 128 5.53 10.39 16.65
C ARG A 128 6.34 9.44 17.52
N ARG A 129 7.08 8.51 16.91
CA ARG A 129 7.94 7.57 17.64
C ARG A 129 9.09 8.26 18.35
N LEU A 130 9.68 9.26 17.72
CA LEU A 130 10.70 10.10 18.35
C LEU A 130 10.17 10.94 19.51
N ALA A 131 8.93 11.42 19.43
CA ALA A 131 8.30 12.16 20.53
C ALA A 131 8.07 11.26 21.76
N MET A 132 7.67 9.99 21.53
CA MET A 132 7.53 9.01 22.61
C MET A 132 8.88 8.62 23.24
N TRP A 133 9.94 8.59 22.45
CA TRP A 133 11.28 8.29 22.94
C TRP A 133 11.91 9.54 23.55
N LYS A 134 11.87 9.63 24.89
CA LYS A 134 12.57 10.67 25.63
C LYS A 134 14.08 10.60 25.35
N ARG A 135 14.55 11.40 24.37
CA ARG A 135 15.93 11.40 23.88
C ARG A 135 16.96 11.49 25.01
N GLN A 136 16.64 12.21 26.07
CA GLN A 136 17.50 12.44 27.23
C GLN A 136 17.81 11.18 28.04
N TYR A 137 16.99 10.13 27.98
CA TYR A 137 17.16 8.91 28.77
C TYR A 137 17.69 7.71 27.97
N ILE A 138 18.02 7.89 26.69
CA ILE A 138 18.45 6.79 25.81
C ILE A 138 19.91 6.99 25.42
N SER A 139 20.75 5.99 25.72
CA SER A 139 22.16 5.95 25.33
C SER A 139 22.32 5.97 23.81
N LYS A 140 23.48 6.41 23.30
CA LYS A 140 23.77 6.40 21.85
C LYS A 140 23.59 5.01 21.23
N GLY A 141 24.00 3.96 21.95
CA GLY A 141 23.80 2.56 21.56
C GLY A 141 22.31 2.19 21.48
N GLY A 142 21.51 2.58 22.48
CA GLY A 142 20.05 2.37 22.46
C GLY A 142 19.36 3.08 21.29
N ARG A 143 19.76 4.32 21.00
CA ARG A 143 19.22 5.07 19.84
C ARG A 143 19.58 4.41 18.52
N LEU A 144 20.82 3.92 18.38
CA LEU A 144 21.24 3.16 17.21
C LEU A 144 20.40 1.88 17.05
N THR A 145 20.16 1.14 18.13
CA THR A 145 19.29 -0.05 18.11
C THR A 145 17.88 0.31 17.64
N LEU A 146 17.27 1.37 18.19
CA LEU A 146 15.93 1.83 17.80
C LEU A 146 15.85 2.28 16.34
N ILE A 147 16.90 2.92 15.82
CA ILE A 147 16.99 3.25 14.39
C ILE A 147 16.97 1.98 13.55
N ARG A 148 17.76 0.97 13.93
CA ARG A 148 17.91 -0.28 13.18
C ARG A 148 16.67 -1.16 13.23
N SER A 149 16.03 -1.30 14.39
CA SER A 149 14.87 -2.18 14.57
C SER A 149 13.55 -1.52 14.13
N THR A 150 13.37 -0.24 14.49
CA THR A 150 12.03 0.36 14.48
C THR A 150 11.91 1.42 13.38
N MET A 151 12.87 2.34 13.26
CA MET A 151 12.78 3.36 12.21
C MET A 151 13.05 2.78 10.82
N SER A 152 13.96 1.82 10.71
CA SER A 152 14.27 1.18 9.42
C SER A 152 13.15 0.26 8.92
N SER A 153 12.23 -0.19 9.78
CA SER A 153 11.11 -1.07 9.41
C SER A 153 9.85 -0.31 8.99
N MET A 154 9.61 0.87 9.55
CA MET A 154 8.43 1.70 9.24
C MET A 154 8.20 2.02 7.75
N PRO A 155 9.24 2.36 6.95
CA PRO A 155 9.02 2.71 5.55
C PRO A 155 8.98 1.46 4.64
N ILE A 156 9.30 0.26 5.14
CA ILE A 156 9.47 -0.95 4.31
C ILE A 156 8.21 -1.24 3.49
N TYR A 157 7.02 -1.10 4.08
CA TYR A 157 5.77 -1.36 3.37
C TYR A 157 5.65 -0.50 2.10
N LEU A 158 5.77 0.82 2.23
CA LEU A 158 5.71 1.72 1.07
C LEU A 158 6.94 1.62 0.17
N MET A 159 8.15 1.42 0.72
CA MET A 159 9.38 1.22 -0.07
C MET A 159 9.38 -0.09 -0.85
N SER A 160 8.55 -1.06 -0.47
CA SER A 160 8.38 -2.26 -1.26
C SER A 160 7.51 -2.02 -2.49
N LEU A 161 6.64 -0.99 -2.49
CA LEU A 161 5.68 -0.74 -3.56
C LEU A 161 6.08 0.45 -4.43
N PHE A 162 6.76 1.45 -3.86
CA PHE A 162 7.07 2.70 -4.54
C PHE A 162 8.56 3.03 -4.46
N HIS A 163 9.06 3.69 -5.51
CA HIS A 163 10.35 4.34 -5.47
C HIS A 163 10.34 5.46 -4.42
N LEU A 164 11.38 5.50 -3.58
CA LEU A 164 11.55 6.50 -2.53
C LEU A 164 12.19 7.77 -3.12
N PRO A 165 11.45 8.88 -3.25
CA PRO A 165 12.00 10.09 -3.84
C PRO A 165 13.16 10.63 -3.00
N ARG A 166 14.21 11.13 -3.66
CA ARG A 166 15.42 11.66 -2.99
C ARG A 166 15.09 12.67 -1.89
N LYS A 167 14.12 13.57 -2.11
CA LYS A 167 13.69 14.58 -1.13
C LYS A 167 13.12 13.93 0.15
N VAL A 168 12.32 12.87 0.02
CA VAL A 168 11.79 12.11 1.17
C VAL A 168 12.91 11.37 1.88
N ARG A 169 13.80 10.69 1.13
CA ARG A 169 14.96 10.00 1.70
C ARG A 169 15.79 10.94 2.58
N LEU A 170 16.13 12.12 2.07
CA LEU A 170 16.91 13.12 2.81
C LEU A 170 16.18 13.61 4.08
N ARG A 171 14.85 13.78 4.04
CA ARG A 171 14.04 14.12 5.22
C ARG A 171 14.09 13.01 6.28
N LEU A 172 13.92 11.75 5.87
CA LEU A 172 13.96 10.60 6.79
C LEU A 172 15.36 10.38 7.38
N GLU A 173 16.41 10.46 6.56
CA GLU A 173 17.81 10.36 7.02
C GLU A 173 18.18 11.49 7.97
N LYS A 174 17.69 12.73 7.71
CA LYS A 174 17.86 13.85 8.65
C LYS A 174 17.23 13.52 10.01
N ILE A 175 16.01 13.01 10.03
CA ILE A 175 15.33 12.63 11.27
C ILE A 175 16.11 11.55 12.04
N GLN A 176 16.66 10.54 11.36
CA GLN A 176 17.49 9.49 11.97
C GLN A 176 18.82 10.06 12.51
N ARG A 177 19.48 10.95 11.76
CA ARG A 177 20.72 11.63 12.18
C ARG A 177 20.51 12.47 13.43
N ASP A 178 19.47 13.29 13.42
CA ASP A 178 19.16 14.19 14.51
C ASP A 178 18.80 13.41 15.79
N PHE A 179 18.19 12.23 15.64
CA PHE A 179 17.96 11.33 16.77
C PHE A 179 19.24 10.68 17.28
N LEU A 180 20.11 10.17 16.39
CA LEU A 180 21.35 9.51 16.78
C LEU A 180 22.31 10.46 17.50
N TRP A 181 22.51 11.65 16.93
CA TRP A 181 23.54 12.60 17.40
C TRP A 181 23.00 13.67 18.35
N GLY A 182 21.70 13.98 18.31
CA GLY A 182 21.12 15.10 19.07
C GLY A 182 21.33 14.99 20.59
N GLY A 183 21.49 16.12 21.27
CA GLY A 183 21.45 16.21 22.73
C GLY A 183 20.02 16.23 23.28
N GLY A 184 19.87 16.41 24.60
CA GLY A 184 18.60 16.84 25.19
C GLY A 184 18.18 18.24 24.69
N THR A 185 17.10 18.79 25.24
CA THR A 185 16.42 20.02 24.78
C THR A 185 17.28 21.27 24.64
N LEU A 186 18.50 21.31 25.20
CA LEU A 186 19.34 22.51 25.25
C LEU A 186 20.69 22.42 24.50
N ALA A 187 21.02 21.30 23.85
CA ALA A 187 22.32 21.15 23.17
C ALA A 187 22.20 20.64 21.73
N HIS A 188 22.38 21.54 20.76
CA HIS A 188 22.63 21.17 19.37
C HIS A 188 24.02 20.53 19.27
N LYS A 189 24.07 19.21 19.06
CA LYS A 189 25.32 18.47 18.86
C LYS A 189 25.58 18.29 17.37
N PRO A 190 26.80 18.58 16.89
CA PRO A 190 27.14 18.38 15.48
C PRO A 190 27.06 16.90 15.11
N HIS A 191 26.74 16.61 13.85
CA HIS A 191 26.78 15.25 13.30
C HIS A 191 28.25 14.84 13.13
N LEU A 192 28.74 13.97 14.02
CA LEU A 192 30.16 13.63 14.10
C LEU A 192 30.68 12.82 12.90
N VAL A 193 29.82 12.01 12.28
CA VAL A 193 30.19 11.07 11.23
C VAL A 193 29.26 11.23 10.03
N ARG A 194 29.85 11.20 8.82
CA ARG A 194 29.08 11.19 7.55
C ARG A 194 28.09 10.02 7.55
N TRP A 195 26.84 10.29 7.16
CA TRP A 195 25.77 9.27 7.22
C TRP A 195 26.07 8.01 6.41
N ASN A 196 26.71 8.17 5.24
CA ASN A 196 27.08 7.03 4.42
C ASN A 196 28.03 6.05 5.13
N LEU A 197 28.94 6.57 5.98
CA LEU A 197 29.83 5.73 6.80
C LEU A 197 29.06 5.04 7.93
N VAL A 198 28.12 5.74 8.57
CA VAL A 198 27.21 5.17 9.59
C VAL A 198 26.41 4.00 9.02
N CYS A 199 26.02 4.09 7.75
CA CYS A 199 25.28 3.03 7.05
C CYS A 199 26.13 1.83 6.62
N LEU A 200 27.46 1.91 6.67
CA LEU A 200 28.31 0.76 6.37
C LEU A 200 28.14 -0.34 7.43
N GLU A 201 28.46 -1.56 7.03
CA GLU A 201 28.53 -2.68 7.97
C GLU A 201 29.60 -2.45 9.04
N LYS A 202 29.42 -3.06 10.21
CA LYS A 202 30.38 -2.98 11.31
C LYS A 202 31.77 -3.47 10.91
N ARG A 203 31.84 -4.51 10.08
CA ARG A 203 33.10 -5.06 9.53
C ARG A 203 33.86 -4.04 8.65
N LYS A 204 33.14 -3.08 8.07
CA LYS A 204 33.69 -2.01 7.21
C LYS A 204 33.84 -0.69 7.98
N GLY A 205 33.82 -0.72 9.32
CA GLY A 205 33.97 0.47 10.18
C GLY A 205 32.70 1.32 10.34
N GLY A 206 31.54 0.85 9.88
CA GLY A 206 30.26 1.56 10.06
C GLY A 206 29.47 1.13 11.30
N LEU A 207 28.26 1.68 11.45
CA LEU A 207 27.37 1.36 12.58
C LEU A 207 26.24 0.38 12.20
N GLY A 208 26.17 -0.06 10.93
CA GLY A 208 25.19 -1.03 10.45
C GLY A 208 23.76 -0.49 10.38
N VAL A 209 23.59 0.82 10.18
CA VAL A 209 22.29 1.42 9.85
C VAL A 209 21.95 1.08 8.39
N ARG A 210 20.69 0.75 8.09
CA ARG A 210 20.31 0.43 6.71
C ARG A 210 20.31 1.69 5.86
N ASN A 211 21.01 1.65 4.72
CA ASN A 211 20.93 2.68 3.71
C ASN A 211 19.54 2.61 3.03
N LEU A 212 18.73 3.67 3.17
CA LEU A 212 17.37 3.69 2.64
C LEU A 212 17.33 3.58 1.10
N SER A 213 18.32 4.14 0.40
CA SER A 213 18.38 4.03 -1.06
C SER A 213 18.63 2.60 -1.52
N LEU A 214 19.63 1.94 -0.93
CA LEU A 214 19.94 0.54 -1.25
C LEU A 214 18.79 -0.38 -0.84
N MET A 215 18.16 -0.12 0.31
CA MET A 215 17.02 -0.89 0.78
C MET A 215 15.81 -0.76 -0.15
N ASN A 216 15.50 0.44 -0.66
CA ASN A 216 14.39 0.62 -1.61
C ASN A 216 14.67 -0.13 -2.91
N ASN A 217 15.86 0.04 -3.48
CA ASN A 217 16.24 -0.66 -4.70
C ASN A 217 16.16 -2.17 -4.53
N ALA A 218 16.69 -2.72 -3.42
CA ALA A 218 16.60 -4.15 -3.15
C ALA A 218 15.15 -4.64 -3.00
N LEU A 219 14.28 -3.86 -2.34
CA LEU A 219 12.86 -4.20 -2.18
C LEU A 219 12.10 -4.14 -3.50
N LEU A 220 12.42 -3.21 -4.40
CA LEU A 220 11.84 -3.15 -5.74
C LEU A 220 12.37 -4.29 -6.62
N CYS A 221 13.67 -4.58 -6.58
CA CYS A 221 14.26 -5.73 -7.26
C CYS A 221 13.65 -7.07 -6.80
N LYS A 222 13.22 -7.17 -5.54
CA LYS A 222 12.47 -8.32 -5.04
C LYS A 222 11.21 -8.57 -5.87
N TRP A 223 10.49 -7.53 -6.30
CA TRP A 223 9.30 -7.69 -7.14
C TRP A 223 9.63 -8.20 -8.54
N ASN A 224 10.78 -7.81 -9.13
CA ASN A 224 11.23 -8.41 -10.39
C ASN A 224 11.54 -9.90 -10.22
N TRP A 225 12.20 -10.27 -9.13
CA TRP A 225 12.42 -11.69 -8.82
C TRP A 225 11.10 -12.44 -8.59
N ARG A 226 10.15 -11.85 -7.85
CA ARG A 226 8.81 -12.45 -7.67
C ARG A 226 8.06 -12.56 -8.99
N PHE A 227 8.16 -11.55 -9.85
CA PHE A 227 7.54 -11.57 -11.17
C PHE A 227 8.06 -12.74 -11.98
N ALA A 228 9.37 -13.01 -11.96
CA ALA A 228 9.96 -14.15 -12.67
C ALA A 228 9.51 -15.51 -12.10
N ASN A 229 9.41 -15.64 -10.77
CA ASN A 229 9.20 -16.94 -10.10
C ASN A 229 7.73 -17.27 -9.79
N GLU A 230 6.89 -16.28 -9.49
CA GLU A 230 5.48 -16.47 -9.09
C GLU A 230 4.56 -16.50 -10.33
N LYS A 231 4.70 -17.54 -11.17
CA LYS A 231 3.97 -17.67 -12.45
C LYS A 231 2.45 -17.65 -12.30
N GLU A 232 1.93 -18.31 -11.27
CA GLU A 232 0.48 -18.48 -11.04
C GLU A 232 -0.16 -17.34 -10.23
N ALA A 233 0.60 -16.31 -9.85
CA ALA A 233 0.07 -15.27 -8.99
C ALA A 233 -0.85 -14.30 -9.76
N LEU A 234 -2.06 -14.05 -9.22
CA LEU A 234 -3.05 -13.15 -9.81
C LEU A 234 -2.45 -11.79 -10.22
N TRP A 235 -1.65 -11.18 -9.33
CA TRP A 235 -1.03 -9.88 -9.58
C TRP A 235 -0.08 -9.91 -10.79
N ARG A 236 0.63 -11.01 -11.03
CA ARG A 236 1.51 -11.17 -12.19
C ARG A 236 0.67 -11.20 -13.46
N SER A 237 -0.40 -12.00 -13.49
CA SER A 237 -1.31 -12.08 -14.65
C SER A 237 -1.91 -10.71 -14.99
N VAL A 238 -2.35 -9.94 -13.99
CA VAL A 238 -2.82 -8.55 -14.20
C VAL A 238 -1.77 -7.68 -14.87
N ILE A 239 -0.53 -7.73 -14.37
CA ILE A 239 0.57 -6.90 -14.88
C ILE A 239 0.95 -7.32 -16.31
N SER A 240 1.08 -8.64 -16.56
CA SER A 240 1.37 -9.17 -17.90
C SER A 240 0.29 -8.78 -18.91
N LEU A 241 -0.99 -8.89 -18.55
CA LEU A 241 -2.10 -8.49 -19.42
C LEU A 241 -2.10 -6.99 -19.70
N LYS A 242 -1.94 -6.16 -18.67
CA LYS A 242 -1.99 -4.71 -18.80
C LYS A 242 -0.85 -4.16 -19.66
N TYR A 243 0.35 -4.72 -19.55
CA TYR A 243 1.54 -4.20 -20.21
C TYR A 243 2.03 -5.05 -21.39
N GLY A 244 1.36 -6.17 -21.71
CA GLY A 244 1.70 -7.03 -22.84
C GLY A 244 3.05 -7.74 -22.68
N VAL A 245 3.45 -8.10 -21.46
CA VAL A 245 4.77 -8.69 -21.18
C VAL A 245 4.73 -10.22 -21.33
N GLU A 246 5.46 -10.76 -22.30
CA GLU A 246 5.64 -12.20 -22.51
C GLU A 246 6.44 -12.88 -21.39
N GLU A 247 6.25 -14.20 -21.25
CA GLU A 247 7.07 -15.06 -20.38
C GLU A 247 8.54 -15.03 -20.83
N GLY A 248 9.33 -14.10 -20.29
CA GLY A 248 10.79 -14.05 -20.50
C GLY A 248 11.39 -12.66 -20.68
N ALA A 249 10.58 -11.64 -20.97
CA ALA A 249 11.06 -10.26 -21.04
C ALA A 249 11.00 -9.62 -19.65
N GLY A 250 12.17 -9.32 -19.08
CA GLY A 250 12.25 -8.59 -17.80
C GLY A 250 11.52 -7.25 -17.89
N VAL A 251 10.69 -6.95 -16.89
CA VAL A 251 10.00 -5.66 -16.76
C VAL A 251 11.01 -4.60 -16.31
N LEU A 252 11.86 -4.15 -17.23
CA LEU A 252 12.70 -2.98 -17.03
C LEU A 252 11.87 -1.73 -17.38
N GLY A 253 10.99 -1.33 -16.47
CA GLY A 253 10.15 -0.15 -16.70
C GLY A 253 9.08 0.17 -15.67
N MET A 254 9.23 -0.28 -14.42
CA MET A 254 8.40 0.17 -13.29
C MET A 254 9.23 0.80 -12.19
#